data_AF-A0A0R2KMT5-F1
#
_entry.id   AF-A0A0R2KMT5-F1
#
_cell.length_a   1.000
_cell.length_b   1.000
_cell.length_c   1.000
_cell.angle_alpha   90.00
_cell.angle_beta   90.00
_cell.angle_gamma   90.00
#
_symmetry.space_group_name_H-M   'P 1'
#
loop_
_entity.id
_entity.type
_entity.pdbx_description
1 polymer ?
#
loop_
_entity_poly.entity_id
_entity_poly.type
_entity_poly.pdbx_seq_one_letter_code
_entity_poly.pdbx_strand_id
1 'polypeptide(L)'
;MLSIIGIALYGIWLLLIILKYNKMPKNRNFSYKTTLFGDLLWYKNLRNILLIIASFTLLFFANLKTFYLLLLITTLLLLYLSIRNFRFKIGLPGVSLIICVVSLLTSIGSAYLLFKM
;
A
#
# COMPACT_ATOMS: atom_id res chain seq x y z
N MET A 1 -4.20 -22.76 -5.78
CA MET A 1 -2.76 -22.66 -5.44
C MET A 1 -2.14 -21.34 -5.88
N LEU A 2 -2.23 -20.96 -7.17
CA LEU A 2 -1.67 -19.69 -7.67
C LEU A 2 -2.22 -18.44 -6.97
N SER A 3 -3.51 -18.42 -6.64
CA SER A 3 -4.13 -17.33 -5.86
C SER A 3 -3.49 -17.14 -4.48
N ILE A 4 -3.18 -18.23 -3.77
CA ILE A 4 -2.52 -18.20 -2.45
C ILE A 4 -1.11 -17.64 -2.58
N ILE A 5 -0.38 -18.01 -3.64
CA ILE A 5 0.95 -17.45 -3.93
C ILE A 5 0.86 -15.94 -4.18
N GLY A 6 -0.13 -15.49 -4.95
CA GLY A 6 -0.38 -14.06 -5.17
C GLY A 6 -0.67 -13.30 -3.87
N ILE A 7 -1.51 -13.86 -3.00
CA ILE A 7 -1.81 -13.28 -1.67
C ILE A 7 -0.53 -13.21 -0.81
N ALA A 8 0.28 -14.28 -0.79
CA ALA A 8 1.52 -14.32 -0.02
C ALA A 8 2.53 -13.29 -0.51
N LEU A 9 2.74 -13.19 -1.83
CA LEU A 9 3.60 -12.16 -2.42
C LEU A 9 3.11 -10.75 -2.08
N TYR A 10 1.81 -10.50 -2.13
CA TYR A 10 1.23 -9.22 -1.74
C TYR A 10 1.45 -8.91 -0.24
N GLY A 11 1.31 -9.91 0.62
CA GLY A 11 1.60 -9.79 2.05
C GLY A 11 3.08 -9.45 2.32
N ILE A 12 4.00 -10.11 1.60
CA ILE A 12 5.44 -9.80 1.66
C ILE A 12 5.69 -8.35 1.22
N TRP A 13 5.02 -7.90 0.16
CA TRP A 13 5.12 -6.51 -0.29
C TRP A 13 4.71 -5.51 0.80
N LEU A 14 3.60 -5.77 1.49
CA LEU A 14 3.14 -4.93 2.60
C LEU A 14 4.13 -4.88 3.75
N LEU A 15 4.69 -6.03 4.13
CA LEU A 15 5.74 -6.10 5.15
C LEU A 15 6.96 -5.27 4.76
N LEU A 16 7.39 -5.37 3.50
CA LEU A 16 8.51 -4.57 2.99
C LEU A 16 8.23 -3.05 3.05
N ILE A 17 6.99 -2.62 2.84
CA ILE A 17 6.60 -1.21 3.03
C ILE A 17 6.75 -0.80 4.48
N ILE A 18 6.23 -1.58 5.43
CA ILE A 18 6.31 -1.26 6.85
C ILE A 18 7.78 -1.16 7.30
N LEU A 19 8.60 -2.13 6.89
CA LEU A 19 10.03 -2.14 7.19
C LEU A 19 10.75 -0.93 6.57
N LYS A 20 10.45 -0.59 5.31
CA LYS A 20 11.05 0.59 4.67
C LYS A 20 10.60 1.88 5.34
N TYR A 21 9.33 1.99 5.69
CA TYR A 21 8.79 3.13 6.42
C TYR A 21 9.54 3.32 7.74
N ASN A 22 9.77 2.25 8.51
CA ASN A 22 10.49 2.32 9.79
C ASN A 22 11.96 2.75 9.62
N LYS A 23 12.60 2.37 8.51
CA LYS A 23 13.98 2.78 8.18
C LYS A 23 14.10 4.21 7.64
N MET A 24 13.02 4.80 7.14
CA MET A 24 13.02 6.16 6.58
C MET A 24 13.11 7.22 7.68
N PRO A 25 13.81 8.34 7.43
CA PRO A 25 13.94 9.42 8.40
C PRO A 25 12.56 10.00 8.74
N LYS A 26 12.32 10.23 10.03
CA LYS A 26 11.05 10.78 10.55
C LYS A 26 11.09 12.30 10.63
N ASN A 27 11.50 12.94 9.55
CA ASN A 27 11.65 14.39 9.44
C ASN A 27 11.06 14.89 8.10
N ARG A 28 11.34 16.16 7.74
CA ARG A 28 10.83 16.77 6.50
C ARG A 28 11.32 16.09 5.21
N ASN A 29 12.37 15.28 5.27
CA ASN A 29 12.89 14.55 4.10
C ASN A 29 12.13 13.25 3.82
N PHE A 30 11.15 12.90 4.65
CA PHE A 30 10.30 11.73 4.40
C PHE A 30 9.51 11.91 3.10
N SER A 31 9.51 10.86 2.26
CA SER A 31 8.73 10.83 1.02
C SER A 31 7.95 9.51 0.88
N TYR A 32 6.66 9.63 0.57
CA TYR A 32 5.80 8.49 0.30
C TYR A 32 6.20 7.74 -0.97
N LYS A 33 6.66 8.47 -2.01
CA LYS A 33 7.12 7.87 -3.26
C LYS A 33 8.28 6.90 -3.00
N THR A 34 9.27 7.34 -2.23
CA THR A 34 10.46 6.54 -1.91
C THR A 34 10.11 5.39 -0.96
N THR A 35 9.20 5.64 -0.03
CA THR A 35 8.71 4.61 0.91
C THR A 35 7.92 3.50 0.20
N LEU A 36 7.08 3.82 -0.78
CA LEU A 36 6.22 2.86 -1.48
C LEU A 36 6.87 2.26 -2.74
N PHE A 37 7.49 3.09 -3.58
CA PHE A 37 8.00 2.69 -4.90
C PHE A 37 9.53 2.77 -5.03
N GLY A 38 10.20 3.34 -4.02
CA GLY A 38 11.66 3.45 -3.98
C GLY A 38 12.19 4.54 -4.89
N ASP A 39 13.53 4.62 -4.92
CA ASP A 39 14.26 5.68 -5.64
C ASP A 39 14.78 5.22 -7.01
N LEU A 40 14.83 3.90 -7.22
CA LEU A 40 15.24 3.28 -8.47
C LEU A 40 14.09 3.25 -9.48
N LEU A 41 14.45 3.11 -10.76
CA LEU A 41 13.50 2.81 -11.84
C LEU A 41 12.66 1.57 -11.48
N TRP A 42 11.40 1.57 -11.92
CA TRP A 42 10.41 0.59 -11.47
C TRP A 42 10.85 -0.86 -11.70
N TYR A 43 11.50 -1.15 -12.82
CA TYR A 43 11.98 -2.49 -13.20
C TYR A 43 13.30 -2.89 -12.51
N LYS A 44 13.97 -1.97 -11.80
CA LYS A 44 15.17 -2.26 -11.00
C LYS A 44 14.84 -2.43 -9.52
N ASN A 45 13.62 -2.06 -9.11
CA ASN A 45 13.21 -2.18 -7.72
C ASN A 45 12.45 -3.48 -7.50
N LEU A 46 13.08 -4.42 -6.77
CA LEU A 46 12.48 -5.71 -6.43
C LEU A 46 11.10 -5.56 -5.79
N ARG A 47 10.87 -4.55 -4.96
CA ARG A 47 9.55 -4.32 -4.34
C ARG A 47 8.47 -4.00 -5.37
N ASN A 48 8.79 -3.24 -6.43
CA ASN A 48 7.83 -2.90 -7.46
C ASN A 48 7.57 -4.11 -8.36
N ILE A 49 8.61 -4.87 -8.71
CA ILE A 49 8.47 -6.13 -9.45
C ILE A 49 7.58 -7.10 -8.66
N LEU A 50 7.81 -7.23 -7.36
CA LEU A 50 7.05 -8.11 -6.48
C LEU A 50 5.58 -7.69 -6.39
N LEU A 51 5.29 -6.39 -6.33
CA LEU A 51 3.91 -5.89 -6.43
C LEU A 51 3.27 -6.22 -7.77
N ILE A 52 3.98 -6.04 -8.88
CA ILE A 52 3.47 -6.30 -10.23
C ILE A 52 3.13 -7.77 -10.38
N ILE A 53 4.05 -8.68 -10.00
CA ILE A 53 3.83 -10.12 -10.06
C ILE A 53 2.64 -10.50 -9.17
N ALA A 54 2.62 -10.04 -7.92
CA ALA A 54 1.51 -10.32 -7.00
C ALA A 54 0.16 -9.85 -7.58
N SER A 55 0.12 -8.62 -8.09
CA SER A 55 -1.10 -8.03 -8.65
C SER A 55 -1.56 -8.77 -9.89
N PHE A 56 -0.64 -9.16 -10.78
CA PHE A 56 -0.96 -9.93 -11.98
C PHE A 56 -1.51 -11.31 -11.60
N THR A 57 -0.85 -12.03 -10.68
CA THR A 57 -1.35 -13.33 -10.21
C THR A 57 -2.72 -13.21 -9.55
N LEU A 58 -2.95 -12.18 -8.73
CA LEU A 58 -4.25 -11.97 -8.10
C LEU A 58 -5.34 -11.62 -9.11
N LEU A 59 -5.04 -10.80 -10.12
CA LEU A 59 -6.02 -10.35 -11.11
C LEU A 59 -6.56 -11.51 -11.95
N PHE A 60 -5.72 -12.48 -12.30
CA PHE A 60 -6.14 -13.63 -13.12
C PHE A 60 -6.68 -14.81 -12.31
N PHE A 61 -6.22 -15.01 -11.07
CA PHE A 61 -6.47 -16.26 -10.33
C PHE A 61 -7.22 -16.07 -9.01
N ALA A 62 -7.38 -14.86 -8.49
CA ALA A 62 -8.10 -14.62 -7.25
C ALA A 62 -9.53 -14.10 -7.50
N ASN A 63 -10.43 -14.39 -6.55
CA ASN A 63 -11.78 -13.85 -6.59
C ASN A 63 -11.76 -12.33 -6.33
N LEU A 64 -12.72 -11.60 -6.91
CA LEU A 64 -12.90 -10.17 -6.72
C LEU A 64 -12.95 -9.75 -5.24
N LYS A 65 -13.63 -10.54 -4.38
CA LYS A 65 -13.68 -10.30 -2.93
C LYS A 65 -12.28 -10.22 -2.32
N THR A 66 -11.38 -11.12 -2.71
CA THR A 66 -9.99 -11.15 -2.23
C THR A 66 -9.22 -9.90 -2.66
N PHE A 67 -9.43 -9.45 -3.89
CA PHE A 67 -8.80 -8.23 -4.40
C PHE A 67 -9.26 -6.99 -3.61
N TYR A 68 -10.57 -6.83 -3.38
CA TYR A 68 -11.09 -5.74 -2.57
C TYR A 68 -10.64 -5.81 -1.11
N LEU A 69 -10.49 -7.02 -0.55
CA LEU A 69 -9.98 -7.21 0.80
C LEU A 69 -8.52 -6.75 0.92
N LEU A 70 -7.66 -7.12 -0.03
CA LEU A 70 -6.27 -6.67 -0.05
C LEU A 70 -6.19 -5.15 -0.25
N LEU A 71 -7.00 -4.59 -1.15
CA LEU A 71 -7.08 -3.16 -1.35
C LEU A 71 -7.54 -2.43 -0.08
N LEU A 72 -8.52 -2.97 0.65
CA LEU A 72 -8.96 -2.43 1.93
C LEU A 72 -7.82 -2.43 2.97
N ILE A 73 -7.10 -3.55 3.10
CA ILE A 73 -5.96 -3.64 4.03
C ILE A 73 -4.88 -2.60 3.70
N THR A 74 -4.54 -2.42 2.43
CA THR A 74 -3.51 -1.45 2.03
C THR A 74 -3.92 -0.01 2.26
N THR A 75 -5.17 0.32 1.96
CA THR A 75 -5.70 1.67 2.15
C THR A 75 -5.83 2.01 3.63
N LEU A 76 -6.23 1.06 4.48
CA LEU A 76 -6.21 1.23 5.94
C LEU A 76 -4.78 1.42 6.48
N LEU A 77 -3.81 0.67 5.96
CA LEU A 77 -2.40 0.84 6.33
C LEU A 77 -1.87 2.22 5.92
N LEU A 78 -2.15 2.67 4.70
CA LEU A 78 -1.77 4.00 4.22
C LEU A 78 -2.46 5.12 5.00
N LEU A 79 -3.73 4.93 5.36
CA LEU A 79 -4.48 5.84 6.21
C LEU A 79 -3.83 5.95 7.60
N TYR A 80 -3.51 4.83 8.24
CA TYR A 80 -2.78 4.83 9.51
C TYR A 80 -1.43 5.56 9.42
N LEU A 81 -0.62 5.25 8.39
CA LEU A 81 0.68 5.87 8.19
C LEU A 81 0.57 7.37 7.90
N SER A 82 -0.44 7.79 7.14
CA SER A 82 -0.66 9.20 6.80
C SER A 82 -1.16 10.02 7.98
N ILE A 83 -2.10 9.50 8.77
CA ILE A 83 -2.52 10.13 10.04
C ILE A 83 -1.34 10.26 10.99
N ARG A 84 -0.54 9.19 11.14
CA ARG A 84 0.65 9.22 11.99
C ARG A 84 1.64 10.28 11.51
N ASN A 85 1.97 10.30 10.23
CA ASN A 85 2.90 11.28 9.67
C ASN A 85 2.38 12.72 9.83
N PHE A 86 1.09 12.95 9.62
CA PHE A 86 0.47 14.24 9.83
C PHE A 86 0.57 14.69 11.29
N ARG A 87 0.20 13.82 12.24
CA ARG A 87 0.26 14.11 13.69
C ARG A 87 1.68 14.41 14.17
N PHE A 88 2.68 13.68 13.68
CA PHE A 88 4.08 13.85 14.07
C PHE A 88 4.87 14.79 13.14
N LYS A 89 4.21 15.49 12.21
CA LYS A 89 4.84 16.43 11.27
C LYS A 89 6.01 15.80 10.47
N ILE A 90 5.86 14.54 10.08
CA ILE A 90 6.83 13.78 9.28
C ILE A 90 6.55 14.00 7.80
N GLY A 91 7.54 14.50 7.06
CA GLY A 91 7.40 14.87 5.65
C GLY A 91 6.54 16.12 5.45
N LEU A 92 5.99 16.26 4.23
CA LEU A 92 5.14 17.37 3.85
C LEU A 92 3.69 17.12 4.32
N PRO A 93 3.11 18.00 5.16
CA PRO A 93 1.77 17.77 5.73
C PRO A 93 0.68 17.73 4.66
N GLY A 94 0.79 18.53 3.59
CA GLY A 94 -0.17 18.52 2.47
C GLY A 94 -0.19 17.17 1.75
N VAL A 95 0.96 16.52 1.57
CA VAL A 95 1.03 15.18 0.95
C VAL A 95 0.41 14.13 1.85
N SER A 96 0.69 14.18 3.16
CA SER A 96 0.03 13.29 4.14
C SER A 96 -1.48 13.46 4.15
N LEU A 97 -1.98 14.70 4.05
CA LEU A 97 -3.42 14.97 4.02
C LEU A 97 -4.07 14.41 2.75
N ILE A 98 -3.47 14.63 1.56
CA ILE A 98 -3.95 14.06 0.30
C ILE A 98 -4.01 12.54 0.39
N ILE A 99 -2.94 11.89 0.86
CA ILE A 99 -2.89 10.44 1.00
C ILE A 99 -3.95 9.97 2.01
N CYS A 100 -4.17 10.69 3.10
CA CYS A 100 -5.20 10.37 4.08
C CYS A 100 -6.60 10.38 3.45
N VAL A 101 -6.95 11.44 2.71
CA VAL A 101 -8.27 11.58 2.07
C VAL A 101 -8.47 10.49 1.00
N VAL A 102 -7.48 10.28 0.12
CA VAL A 102 -7.55 9.24 -0.90
C VAL A 102 -7.66 7.85 -0.26
N SER A 103 -6.88 7.56 0.76
CA SER A 103 -6.93 6.29 1.49
C SER A 103 -8.28 6.09 2.18
N LEU A 104 -8.87 7.14 2.74
CA LEU A 104 -10.20 7.08 3.36
C LEU A 104 -11.27 6.75 2.33
N LEU A 105 -11.34 7.50 1.22
CA LEU A 105 -12.34 7.28 0.17
C LEU A 105 -12.23 5.88 -0.44
N THR A 106 -10.99 5.44 -0.73
CA THR A 106 -10.73 4.10 -1.28
C THR A 106 -11.04 2.99 -0.27
N SER A 107 -10.80 3.19 1.03
CA SER A 107 -11.20 2.23 2.07
C SER A 107 -12.72 2.10 2.19
N ILE A 108 -13.46 3.21 2.12
CA ILE A 108 -14.93 3.19 2.14
C ILE A 108 -15.47 2.47 0.90
N GLY A 109 -14.96 2.81 -0.29
CA GLY A 109 -15.37 2.18 -1.53
C GLY A 109 -15.08 0.67 -1.57
N SER A 110 -13.90 0.26 -1.12
CA SER A 110 -13.52 -1.17 -1.06
C SER A 110 -14.33 -1.94 -0.03
N ALA A 111 -14.57 -1.38 1.16
CA ALA A 111 -15.43 -1.99 2.17
C ALA A 111 -16.87 -2.17 1.65
N TYR A 112 -17.44 -1.13 1.04
CA TYR A 112 -18.79 -1.20 0.47
C TYR A 112 -18.93 -2.31 -0.57
N LEU A 113 -17.98 -2.41 -1.51
CA LEU A 113 -17.98 -3.46 -2.54
C LEU A 113 -17.79 -4.85 -1.94
N LEU A 114 -16.93 -4.98 -0.92
CA LEU A 114 -16.65 -6.25 -0.25
C LEU A 114 -17.88 -6.80 0.48
N PHE A 115 -18.65 -5.95 1.17
CA PHE A 115 -19.84 -6.39 1.91
C PHE A 115 -21.09 -6.53 1.02
N LYS A 116 -21.12 -5.90 -0.15
CA LYS A 116 -22.24 -6.01 -1.10
C LYS A 116 -22.14 -7.23 -2.00
N MET A 117 -20.93 -7.65 -2.36
CA MET A 117 -20.67 -8.87 -3.13
C MET A 117 -20.83 -10.11 -2.26
#